data_AF-A0A9J7MT98-F1
#
_entry.id   AF-A0A9J7MT98-F1
#
_cell.length_a   1.000
_cell.length_b   1.000
_cell.length_c   1.000
_cell.angle_alpha   90.00
_cell.angle_beta   90.00
_cell.angle_gamma   90.00
#
_symmetry.space_group_name_H-M   'P 1'
#
loop_
_entity.id
_entity.type
_entity.pdbx_description
1 polymer ?
#
loop_
_entity_poly.entity_id
_entity_poly.type
_entity_poly.pdbx_seq_one_letter_code
_entity_poly.pdbx_strand_id
1 'polypeptide(L)' 'MLLRKTKMAEGVAKPQRDPPQGMEPFDRGALSEEQQAKLNQFKVQTRLGNERYLREHPEVSCMVSGFLRYEPPEI' A
#
# COMPACT_ATOMS: atom_id res chain seq x y z
N MET A 1 7.37 32.32 29.59
CA MET A 1 7.84 31.44 28.49
C MET A 1 8.03 30.04 29.06
N LEU A 2 7.19 29.06 28.67
CA LEU A 2 7.45 27.65 28.98
C LEU A 2 7.59 26.90 27.65
N LEU A 3 8.83 26.60 27.29
CA LEU A 3 9.20 25.89 26.08
C LEU A 3 8.82 24.41 26.25
N ARG A 4 7.71 23.99 25.62
CA ARG A 4 7.33 22.58 25.54
C ARG A 4 8.36 21.86 24.68
N LYS A 5 9.25 21.09 25.31
CA LYS A 5 10.13 20.14 24.62
C LYS A 5 9.27 18.99 24.10
N THR A 6 8.88 19.03 22.85
CA THR A 6 8.32 17.87 22.15
C THR A 6 9.47 16.92 21.82
N LYS A 7 9.47 15.75 22.46
CA LYS A 7 10.31 14.62 22.05
C LYS A 7 9.99 14.30 20.60
N MET A 8 10.96 14.48 19.71
CA MET A 8 10.95 13.87 18.39
C MET A 8 11.18 12.37 18.60
N ALA A 9 10.09 11.61 18.71
CA ALA A 9 10.16 10.17 18.49
C ALA A 9 10.12 10.00 16.96
N GLU A 10 11.29 9.83 16.35
CA GLU A 10 11.45 9.45 14.94
C GLU A 10 10.95 8.01 14.73
N GLY A 11 9.65 7.81 14.88
CA GLY A 11 8.98 6.58 14.46
C GLY A 11 8.48 6.76 13.04
N VAL A 12 8.83 5.83 12.15
CA VAL A 12 8.31 5.70 10.79
C VAL A 12 6.85 6.13 10.72
N ALA A 13 6.55 7.18 9.93
CA ALA A 13 5.23 7.78 9.85
C ALA A 13 4.16 6.70 9.59
N LYS A 14 3.27 6.50 10.56
CA LYS A 14 2.27 5.43 10.54
C LYS A 14 1.20 5.77 9.49
N PRO A 15 0.79 4.82 8.63
CA PRO A 15 -0.28 5.07 7.67
C PRO A 15 -1.60 5.40 8.39
N GLN A 16 -2.12 6.61 8.20
CA GLN A 16 -3.42 7.05 8.72
C GLN A 16 -4.53 6.62 7.75
N ARG A 17 -4.77 5.31 7.62
CA ARG A 17 -5.93 4.79 6.88
C ARG A 17 -6.67 3.81 7.77
N ASP A 18 -7.99 3.87 7.73
CA ASP A 18 -8.84 2.86 8.37
C ASP A 18 -8.73 1.54 7.60
N PRO A 19 -8.89 0.40 8.29
CA PRO A 19 -8.92 -0.90 7.62
C PRO A 19 -10.07 -0.94 6.60
N PRO A 20 -9.92 -1.69 5.49
CA PRO A 20 -11.02 -1.93 4.56
C PRO A 20 -12.23 -2.54 5.28
N GLN A 21 -13.44 -2.21 4.83
CA GLN A 21 -14.67 -2.71 5.45
C GLN A 21 -14.74 -4.24 5.36
N GLY A 22 -15.06 -4.90 6.49
CA GLY A 22 -15.07 -6.36 6.60
C GLY A 22 -13.70 -7.00 6.90
N MET A 23 -12.67 -6.20 7.20
CA MET A 23 -11.38 -6.69 7.71
C MET A 23 -11.18 -6.36 9.18
N GLU A 24 -10.40 -7.20 9.86
CA GLU A 24 -9.92 -6.94 11.21
C GLU A 24 -9.12 -5.62 11.28
N PRO A 25 -9.12 -4.92 12.44
CA PRO A 25 -8.30 -3.75 12.65
C PRO A 25 -6.81 -4.05 12.43
N PHE A 26 -6.07 -3.06 11.94
CA PHE A 26 -4.61 -3.18 11.85
C PHE A 26 -4.00 -3.44 13.22
N ASP A 27 -3.28 -4.55 13.37
CA ASP A 27 -2.47 -4.81 14.55
C ASP A 27 -1.19 -3.96 14.50
N ARG A 28 -1.32 -2.73 14.97
CA ARG A 28 -0.27 -1.70 14.95
C ARG A 28 0.91 -2.02 15.88
N GLY A 29 0.82 -3.08 16.70
CA GLY A 29 1.87 -3.54 17.61
C GLY A 29 2.52 -4.86 17.19
N ALA A 30 2.07 -5.49 16.09
CA ALA A 30 2.53 -6.81 15.68
C ALA A 30 4.03 -6.88 15.31
N LEU A 31 4.63 -5.75 14.90
CA LEU A 31 6.00 -5.70 14.40
C LEU A 31 6.86 -4.72 15.18
N SER A 32 8.14 -5.08 15.39
CA SER A 32 9.15 -4.15 15.87
C SER A 32 9.45 -3.06 14.83
N GLU A 33 10.09 -1.96 15.25
CA GLU A 33 10.44 -0.86 14.34
C GLU A 33 11.37 -1.31 13.20
N GLU A 34 12.33 -2.20 13.50
CA GLU A 34 13.23 -2.78 12.49
C GLU A 34 12.47 -3.68 11.51
N GLN A 35 11.57 -4.53 12.01
CA GLN A 35 10.72 -5.38 11.16
C GLN A 35 9.83 -4.53 10.26
N GLN A 36 9.27 -3.44 10.80
CA GLN A 36 8.44 -2.51 10.04
C GLN A 36 9.25 -1.80 8.95
N ALA A 37 10.47 -1.35 9.24
CA ALA A 37 11.34 -0.71 8.26
C ALA A 37 11.71 -1.68 7.12
N LYS A 38 12.10 -2.90 7.46
CA LYS A 38 12.41 -3.95 6.47
C LYS A 38 11.19 -4.31 5.62
N LEU A 39 10.02 -4.45 6.24
CA LEU A 39 8.78 -4.72 5.53
C LEU A 39 8.41 -3.58 4.58
N ASN A 40 8.60 -2.32 5.00
CA ASN A 40 8.32 -1.17 4.16
C ASN A 40 9.24 -1.15 2.93
N GLN A 41 10.54 -1.36 3.11
CA GLN A 41 11.49 -1.44 2.00
C GLN A 41 11.12 -2.57 1.03
N PHE A 42 10.81 -3.76 1.56
CA PHE A 42 10.34 -4.88 0.74
C PHE A 42 9.08 -4.53 -0.06
N LYS A 43 8.06 -3.97 0.59
CA LYS A 43 6.80 -3.58 -0.07
C LYS A 43 7.02 -2.54 -1.18
N VAL A 44 7.90 -1.56 -0.96
CA VAL A 44 8.24 -0.56 -1.98
C VAL A 44 8.86 -1.23 -3.19
N GLN A 45 9.87 -2.08 -3.00
CA GLN A 45 10.53 -2.76 -4.11
C GLN A 45 9.59 -3.69 -4.87
N THR A 46 8.74 -4.43 -4.15
CA THR A 46 7.73 -5.29 -4.78
C THR A 46 6.71 -4.46 -5.58
N ARG A 47 6.28 -3.29 -5.09
CA ARG A 47 5.36 -2.42 -5.83
C ARG A 47 5.98 -1.88 -7.12
N LEU A 48 7.25 -1.47 -7.08
CA LEU A 48 7.97 -1.02 -8.27
C LEU A 48 8.16 -2.16 -9.28
N GLY A 49 8.54 -3.35 -8.80
CA GLY A 49 8.66 -4.54 -9.65
C GLY A 49 7.35 -4.92 -10.32
N ASN A 50 6.25 -4.89 -9.57
CA ASN A 50 4.92 -5.15 -10.11
C ASN A 50 4.51 -4.10 -11.14
N GLU A 51 4.70 -2.81 -10.87
CA GLU A 51 4.39 -1.74 -11.84
C GLU A 51 5.16 -1.94 -13.15
N ARG A 52 6.47 -2.18 -13.06
CA ARG A 52 7.30 -2.43 -14.23
C ARG A 52 6.81 -3.65 -15.02
N TYR A 53 6.52 -4.77 -14.33
CA TYR A 53 5.96 -5.96 -14.96
C TYR A 53 4.66 -5.63 -15.71
N LEU A 54 3.70 -5.00 -15.04
CA LEU A 54 2.40 -4.65 -15.64
C LEU A 54 2.54 -3.74 -16.86
N ARG A 55 3.58 -2.89 -16.90
CA ARG A 55 3.84 -1.96 -18.01
C ARG A 55 4.55 -2.61 -19.19
N GLU A 56 5.49 -3.52 -18.92
CA GLU A 56 6.32 -4.16 -19.94
C GLU A 56 5.64 -5.34 -20.63
N HIS A 57 4.60 -5.92 -20.03
CA HIS A 57 3.99 -7.18 -20.46
C HIS A 57 2.67 -6.95 -21.22
N PRO A 58 2.65 -7.10 -22.56
CA PRO A 58 1.48 -6.82 -23.40
C PRO A 58 0.29 -7.74 -23.12
N GLU A 59 0.52 -8.96 -22.62
CA GLU A 59 -0.54 -9.89 -22.26
C GLU A 59 -1.44 -9.36 -21.14
N VAL A 60 -0.86 -8.62 -20.18
CA VAL A 60 -1.64 -8.01 -19.09
C VAL A 60 -2.49 -6.87 -19.63
N SER A 61 -1.94 -6.05 -20.53
CA SER A 61 -2.71 -4.99 -21.20
C SER A 61 -3.89 -5.57 -22.00
N CYS A 62 -3.68 -6.69 -22.70
CA CYS A 62 -4.74 -7.37 -23.43
C CYS A 62 -5.85 -7.83 -22.48
N MET A 63 -5.47 -8.49 -21.38
CA MET A 63 -6.41 -8.99 -20.38
C MET A 63 -7.23 -7.87 -19.73
N VAL A 64 -6.58 -6.79 -19.29
CA VAL A 64 -7.27 -5.60 -18.73
C VAL A 64 -8.21 -4.99 -19.77
N SER A 65 -7.80 -4.90 -21.04
CA SER A 65 -8.67 -4.39 -22.09
C SER A 65 -9.89 -5.29 -22.33
N GLY A 66 -9.76 -6.61 -22.17
CA GLY A 66 -10.88 -7.54 -22.27
C GLY A 66 -11.92 -7.33 -21.16
N PHE A 67 -11.47 -7.09 -19.93
CA PHE A 67 -12.38 -6.80 -18.81
C PHE A 67 -13.11 -5.45 -18.96
N LEU A 68 -12.42 -4.43 -19.48
CA LEU A 68 -12.98 -3.09 -19.60
C LEU A 68 -13.91 -2.90 -20.81
N ARG A 69 -13.87 -3.81 -21.79
CA ARG A 69 -14.73 -3.78 -22.99
C ARG A 69 -16.15 -4.33 -22.75
N TYR A 70 -16.48 -4.74 -21.53
CA TYR A 70 -17.84 -5.18 -21.22
C TYR A 70 -18.78 -3.96 -21.18
N GLU A 71 -19.56 -3.76 -22.25
CA GLU A 71 -20.78 -2.97 -22.19
C GLU A 71 -21.94 -3.87 -21.73
N PRO A 72 -22.57 -3.59 -20.58
CA PRO A 72 -23.82 -4.23 -20.23
C PRO A 72 -24.90 -3.86 -21.26
N PRO A 73 -25.78 -4.79 -21.67
CA PRO A 73 -26.88 -4.46 -22.56
C PRO A 73 -27.78 -3.39 -21.93
N GLU A 74 -28.18 -2.39 -22.71
CA GLU A 74 -29.19 -1.40 -22.30
C GLU A 74 -30.51 -2.13 -22.00
N ILE A 75 -31.05 -1.94 -20.79
CA ILE A 75 -32.32 -2.48 -20.32
C ILE A 75 -33.36 -1.36 -20.33
#